data_AF-A0A6A4B6B2-F1
#
_entry.id   AF-A0A6A4B6B2-F1
#
_cell.length_a   1.000
_cell.length_b   1.000
_cell.length_c   1.000
_cell.angle_alpha   90.00
_cell.angle_beta   90.00
_cell.angle_gamma   90.00
#
_symmetry.space_group_name_H-M   'P 1'
#
loop_
_entity.id
_entity.type
_entity.pdbx_description
1 polymer ?
#
loop_
_entity_poly.entity_id
_entity_poly.type
_entity_poly.pdbx_seq_one_letter_code
_entity_poly.pdbx_strand_id
1 'polypeptide(L)'
;MKKKKTPDDVFKALKLDDELETVLDNEKLHLWVDFVNKFNKKNRGEREVTILGMLTKTYGDEALAKMLETAKQNPSTVWLATKLQNEQQIVWMLNGLSPDFVFKWFKLDKGTLEELLSNPALGVWYHFFHGLNQFNPDRDVTMITKFVDTYGDIPLAKAISAAMKDGDMQLVVSRLQEAQFQKWRLDGRDPGAITKLLLKDRMGWKNQGIFRAYNTFYEGANKVDDLDTSVAVASLRRS
;
A
#
# COMPACT_ATOMS: atom_id res chain seq x y z
N MET A 1 45.08 -8.56 -20.98
CA MET A 1 43.74 -9.19 -20.87
C MET A 1 42.71 -8.10 -20.59
N LYS A 2 41.61 -7.99 -21.36
CA LYS A 2 40.53 -7.06 -21.03
C LYS A 2 39.85 -7.55 -19.75
N LYS A 3 39.82 -6.73 -18.70
CA LYS A 3 39.09 -7.01 -17.45
C LYS A 3 37.62 -7.24 -17.82
N LYS A 4 37.03 -8.40 -17.45
CA LYS A 4 35.60 -8.65 -17.69
C LYS A 4 34.81 -7.60 -16.89
N LYS A 5 33.97 -6.82 -17.56
CA LYS A 5 33.08 -5.85 -16.90
C LYS A 5 32.04 -6.61 -16.06
N THR A 6 31.77 -6.12 -14.86
CA THR A 6 30.70 -6.62 -13.98
C THR A 6 29.37 -5.91 -14.30
N PRO A 7 28.21 -6.43 -13.85
CA PRO A 7 26.94 -5.72 -13.92
C PRO A 7 26.99 -4.33 -13.28
N ASP A 8 27.69 -4.18 -12.14
CA ASP A 8 27.93 -2.89 -11.49
C ASP A 8 28.70 -1.92 -12.40
N ASP A 9 29.80 -2.38 -13.03
CA ASP A 9 30.61 -1.55 -13.91
C ASP A 9 29.79 -1.02 -15.10
N VAL A 10 28.89 -1.85 -15.63
CA VAL A 10 28.03 -1.46 -16.76
C VAL A 10 26.90 -0.55 -16.29
N PHE A 11 26.32 -0.79 -15.12
CA PHE A 11 25.27 0.06 -14.53
C PHE A 11 25.78 1.51 -14.38
N LYS A 12 26.98 1.65 -13.80
CA LYS A 12 27.66 2.94 -13.64
C LYS A 12 28.08 3.58 -14.96
N ALA A 13 28.60 2.79 -15.89
CA ALA A 13 28.99 3.31 -17.21
C ALA A 13 27.79 3.84 -18.01
N LEU A 14 26.58 3.31 -17.75
CA LEU A 14 25.33 3.79 -18.35
C LEU A 14 24.69 4.95 -17.56
N LYS A 15 25.29 5.34 -16.42
CA LYS A 15 24.79 6.37 -15.51
C LYS A 15 23.40 6.05 -14.97
N LEU A 16 23.17 4.78 -14.67
CA LEU A 16 21.91 4.32 -14.10
C LEU A 16 21.88 4.44 -12.57
N ASP A 17 22.96 4.92 -11.95
CA ASP A 17 23.11 5.22 -10.52
C ASP A 17 23.03 6.72 -10.18
N ASP A 18 22.83 7.59 -11.19
CA ASP A 18 22.81 9.04 -11.00
C ASP A 18 21.50 9.53 -10.34
N GLU A 19 20.34 9.00 -10.76
CA GLU A 19 19.01 9.49 -10.35
C GLU A 19 18.01 8.34 -10.14
N LEU A 20 17.51 8.21 -8.91
CA LEU A 20 16.54 7.17 -8.52
C LEU A 20 15.19 7.37 -9.24
N GLU A 21 14.74 8.62 -9.33
CA GLU A 21 13.40 9.00 -9.80
C GLU A 21 13.20 8.69 -11.29
N THR A 22 14.28 8.69 -12.07
CA THR A 22 14.23 8.53 -13.54
C THR A 22 14.77 7.18 -14.00
N VAL A 23 15.32 6.35 -13.11
CA VAL A 23 16.02 5.10 -13.48
C VAL A 23 15.15 4.12 -14.27
N LEU A 24 13.84 4.04 -13.96
CA LEU A 24 12.93 3.10 -14.63
C LEU A 24 12.52 3.57 -16.03
N ASP A 25 12.50 4.88 -16.27
CA ASP A 25 12.22 5.50 -17.57
C ASP A 25 13.50 5.72 -18.38
N ASN A 26 14.68 5.48 -17.80
CA ASN A 26 15.93 5.68 -18.48
C ASN A 26 16.07 4.72 -19.66
N GLU A 27 16.13 5.28 -20.87
CA GLU A 27 16.25 4.50 -22.10
C GLU A 27 17.45 3.55 -22.11
N LYS A 28 18.48 3.74 -21.27
CA LYS A 28 19.64 2.83 -21.21
C LYS A 28 19.42 1.62 -20.29
N LEU A 29 18.34 1.59 -19.50
CA LEU A 29 18.08 0.48 -18.57
C LEU A 29 17.99 -0.87 -19.31
N HIS A 30 17.37 -0.90 -20.50
CA HIS A 30 17.27 -2.13 -21.30
C HIS A 30 18.64 -2.67 -21.72
N LEU A 31 19.61 -1.79 -22.03
CA LEU A 31 20.98 -2.20 -22.38
C LEU A 31 21.67 -2.89 -21.21
N TRP A 32 21.43 -2.41 -19.99
CA TRP A 32 21.93 -3.05 -18.77
C TRP A 32 21.26 -4.40 -18.53
N VAL A 33 19.93 -4.49 -18.68
CA VAL A 33 19.18 -5.76 -18.54
C VAL A 33 19.69 -6.81 -19.53
N ASP A 34 19.91 -6.45 -20.79
CA ASP A 34 20.47 -7.35 -21.80
C ASP A 34 21.89 -7.83 -21.44
N PHE A 35 22.70 -6.94 -20.86
CA PHE A 35 24.02 -7.30 -20.36
C PHE A 35 23.91 -8.30 -19.20
N VAL A 36 23.04 -8.05 -18.22
CA VAL A 36 22.81 -8.93 -17.07
C VAL A 36 22.32 -10.30 -17.50
N ASN A 37 21.39 -10.38 -18.45
CA ASN A 37 20.91 -11.65 -19.00
C ASN A 37 22.06 -12.49 -19.60
N LYS A 38 22.97 -11.85 -20.35
CA LYS A 38 24.17 -12.51 -20.90
C LYS A 38 25.17 -12.87 -19.80
N PHE A 39 25.30 -12.05 -18.76
CA PHE A 39 26.18 -12.29 -17.62
C PHE A 39 25.70 -13.50 -16.81
N ASN A 40 24.44 -13.53 -16.37
CA ASN A 40 23.85 -14.64 -15.62
C ASN A 40 23.92 -15.96 -16.42
N LYS A 41 23.63 -15.93 -17.73
CA LYS A 41 23.76 -17.12 -18.60
C LYS A 41 25.20 -17.68 -18.68
N LYS A 42 26.22 -16.84 -18.52
CA LYS A 42 27.63 -17.26 -18.51
C LYS A 42 28.09 -17.76 -17.15
N ASN A 43 27.48 -17.28 -16.06
CA ASN A 43 27.80 -17.64 -14.69
C ASN A 43 26.71 -18.54 -14.08
N ARG A 44 26.25 -19.54 -14.86
CA ARG A 44 25.22 -20.48 -14.40
C ARG A 44 25.71 -21.23 -13.16
N GLY A 45 24.85 -21.33 -12.15
CA GLY A 45 25.17 -21.95 -10.86
C GLY A 45 25.63 -20.96 -9.79
N GLU A 46 25.91 -19.71 -10.16
CA GLU A 46 26.12 -18.61 -9.22
C GLU A 46 24.80 -17.88 -8.92
N ARG A 47 24.79 -17.05 -7.88
CA ARG A 47 23.64 -16.20 -7.56
C ARG A 47 23.41 -15.21 -8.70
N GLU A 48 22.20 -15.22 -9.26
CA GLU A 48 21.83 -14.31 -10.33
C GLU A 48 21.82 -12.85 -9.88
N VAL A 49 22.28 -11.97 -10.76
CA VAL A 49 22.08 -10.52 -10.60
C VAL A 49 20.68 -10.19 -11.12
N THR A 50 19.88 -9.53 -10.29
CA THR A 50 18.51 -9.12 -10.62
C THR A 50 18.40 -7.60 -10.70
N ILE A 51 17.35 -7.10 -11.39
CA ILE A 51 17.05 -5.67 -11.45
C ILE A 51 16.82 -5.13 -10.03
N LEU A 52 15.91 -5.76 -9.27
CA LEU A 52 15.64 -5.39 -7.88
C LEU A 52 16.92 -5.39 -7.04
N GLY A 53 17.73 -6.44 -7.12
CA GLY A 53 18.97 -6.54 -6.33
C GLY A 53 19.98 -5.43 -6.65
N MET A 54 20.10 -5.05 -7.92
CA MET A 54 20.96 -3.92 -8.31
C MET A 54 20.38 -2.59 -7.81
N LEU A 55 19.08 -2.35 -8.00
CA LEU A 55 18.45 -1.10 -7.56
C LEU A 55 18.48 -0.95 -6.03
N THR A 56 18.18 -2.01 -5.27
CA THR A 56 18.24 -2.00 -3.80
C THR A 56 19.66 -1.73 -3.32
N LYS A 57 20.66 -2.34 -3.96
CA LYS A 57 22.07 -2.11 -3.63
C LYS A 57 22.51 -0.66 -3.88
N THR A 58 22.05 -0.06 -4.96
CA THR A 58 22.44 1.29 -5.37
C THR A 58 21.70 2.37 -4.59
N TYR A 59 20.39 2.24 -4.44
CA TYR A 59 19.52 3.31 -3.95
C TYR A 59 19.03 3.09 -2.51
N GLY A 60 19.23 1.90 -1.96
CA GLY A 60 18.69 1.53 -0.67
C GLY A 60 17.22 1.09 -0.76
N ASP A 61 16.84 0.23 0.19
CA ASP A 61 15.56 -0.48 0.16
C ASP A 61 14.35 0.47 0.40
N GLU A 62 14.48 1.38 1.39
CA GLU A 62 13.40 2.33 1.75
C GLU A 62 13.10 3.33 0.62
N ALA A 63 14.14 3.92 0.03
CA ALA A 63 13.99 4.92 -1.03
C ALA A 63 13.45 4.28 -2.30
N LEU A 64 13.97 3.10 -2.67
CA LEU A 64 13.49 2.33 -3.81
C LEU A 64 12.01 1.99 -3.68
N ALA A 65 11.55 1.53 -2.51
CA ALA A 65 10.15 1.20 -2.29
C ALA A 65 9.22 2.40 -2.53
N LYS A 66 9.58 3.58 -2.00
CA LYS A 66 8.79 4.80 -2.22
C LYS A 66 8.75 5.19 -3.69
N MET A 67 9.90 5.16 -4.37
CA MET A 67 9.97 5.47 -5.80
C MET A 67 9.14 4.50 -6.63
N LEU A 68 9.21 3.19 -6.36
CA LEU A 68 8.43 2.18 -7.06
C LEU A 68 6.93 2.41 -6.87
N GLU A 69 6.49 2.78 -5.68
CA GLU A 69 5.07 3.11 -5.45
C GLU A 69 4.63 4.35 -6.22
N THR A 70 5.46 5.40 -6.29
CA THR A 70 5.18 6.58 -7.11
C THR A 70 5.19 6.27 -8.60
N ALA A 71 6.15 5.47 -9.08
CA ALA A 71 6.28 5.09 -10.49
C ALA A 71 5.06 4.29 -11.00
N LYS A 72 4.29 3.62 -10.13
CA LYS A 72 3.03 2.97 -10.52
C LYS A 72 1.97 3.93 -11.07
N GLN A 73 2.11 5.23 -10.85
CA GLN A 73 1.20 6.25 -11.38
C GLN A 73 1.53 6.67 -12.82
N ASN A 74 2.74 6.38 -13.31
CA ASN A 74 3.13 6.72 -14.67
C ASN A 74 2.88 5.54 -15.63
N PRO A 75 2.08 5.71 -16.71
CA PRO A 75 1.84 4.66 -17.69
C PRO A 75 3.10 4.03 -18.31
N SER A 76 4.22 4.77 -18.42
CA SER A 76 5.47 4.23 -18.98
C SER A 76 6.19 3.26 -18.04
N THR A 77 6.07 3.45 -16.72
CA THR A 77 6.79 2.64 -15.72
C THR A 77 5.90 1.69 -14.93
N VAL A 78 4.57 1.85 -14.97
CA VAL A 78 3.62 1.09 -14.12
C VAL A 78 3.85 -0.41 -14.12
N TRP A 79 4.12 -1.00 -15.28
CA TRP A 79 4.35 -2.45 -15.38
C TRP A 79 5.61 -2.89 -14.63
N LEU A 80 6.74 -2.21 -14.88
CA LEU A 80 8.02 -2.57 -14.27
C LEU A 80 8.01 -2.23 -12.77
N ALA A 81 7.47 -1.07 -12.41
CA ALA A 81 7.33 -0.62 -11.02
C ALA A 81 6.49 -1.60 -10.20
N THR A 82 5.32 -2.01 -10.71
CA THR A 82 4.46 -3.02 -10.05
C THR A 82 5.18 -4.35 -9.88
N LYS A 83 5.88 -4.82 -10.92
CA LYS A 83 6.64 -6.07 -10.87
C LYS A 83 7.72 -6.03 -9.79
N LEU A 84 8.56 -4.99 -9.79
CA LEU A 84 9.65 -4.84 -8.84
C LEU A 84 9.14 -4.64 -7.40
N GLN A 85 8.03 -3.91 -7.23
CA GLN A 85 7.42 -3.70 -5.91
C GLN A 85 6.87 -5.02 -5.33
N ASN A 86 6.26 -5.87 -6.17
CA ASN A 86 5.81 -7.21 -5.77
C ASN A 86 6.99 -8.11 -5.40
N GLU A 87 8.06 -8.12 -6.20
CA GLU A 87 9.29 -8.86 -5.88
C GLU A 87 9.89 -8.38 -4.55
N GLN A 88 9.95 -7.07 -4.32
CA GLN A 88 10.46 -6.47 -3.08
C GLN A 88 9.64 -6.92 -1.86
N GLN A 89 8.31 -6.88 -1.96
CA GLN A 89 7.43 -7.34 -0.89
C GLN A 89 7.59 -8.82 -0.61
N ILE A 90 7.70 -9.67 -1.65
CA ILE A 90 7.97 -11.11 -1.48
C ILE A 90 9.30 -11.33 -0.74
N VAL A 91 10.35 -10.59 -1.10
CA VAL A 91 11.64 -10.68 -0.39
C VAL A 91 11.49 -10.29 1.08
N TRP A 92 10.78 -9.21 1.40
CA TRP A 92 10.52 -8.81 2.79
C TRP A 92 9.73 -9.89 3.55
N MET A 93 8.71 -10.49 2.93
CA MET A 93 7.92 -11.56 3.53
C MET A 93 8.77 -12.81 3.79
N LEU A 94 9.58 -13.23 2.83
CA LEU A 94 10.49 -14.38 2.97
C LEU A 94 11.57 -14.15 4.04
N ASN A 95 11.99 -12.89 4.24
CA ASN A 95 12.90 -12.50 5.31
C ASN A 95 12.22 -12.31 6.67
N GLY A 96 10.90 -12.55 6.77
CA GLY A 96 10.15 -12.51 8.03
C GLY A 96 9.93 -11.10 8.59
N LEU A 97 9.95 -10.06 7.74
CA LEU A 97 9.60 -8.71 8.20
C LEU A 97 8.14 -8.67 8.64
N SER A 98 7.88 -8.03 9.78
CA SER A 98 6.52 -7.83 10.27
C SER A 98 5.92 -6.53 9.75
N PRO A 99 4.58 -6.43 9.60
CA PRO A 99 3.95 -5.17 9.23
C PRO A 99 4.27 -4.05 10.21
N ASP A 100 4.38 -4.34 11.51
CA ASP A 100 4.75 -3.35 12.53
C ASP A 100 6.17 -2.79 12.34
N PHE A 101 7.11 -3.66 11.98
CA PHE A 101 8.47 -3.22 11.67
C PHE A 101 8.48 -2.31 10.45
N VAL A 102 7.84 -2.75 9.35
CA VAL A 102 7.80 -1.96 8.10
C VAL A 102 7.08 -0.62 8.31
N PHE A 103 6.02 -0.59 9.14
CA PHE A 103 5.30 0.63 9.50
C PHE A 103 6.23 1.67 10.13
N LYS A 104 7.00 1.25 11.15
CA LYS A 104 7.96 2.10 11.87
C LYS A 104 9.18 2.44 11.02
N TRP A 105 9.63 1.50 10.19
CA TRP A 105 10.76 1.71 9.29
C TRP A 105 10.47 2.86 8.32
N PHE A 106 9.26 2.93 7.78
CA PHE A 106 8.77 4.05 6.97
C PHE A 106 8.29 5.26 7.76
N LYS A 107 8.39 5.23 9.11
CA LYS A 107 7.95 6.28 10.02
C LYS A 107 6.47 6.65 9.86
N LEU A 108 5.63 5.69 9.50
CA LEU A 108 4.17 5.85 9.38
C LEU A 108 3.47 5.93 10.74
N ASP A 109 4.21 5.81 11.84
CA ASP A 109 3.74 6.01 13.23
C ASP A 109 4.02 7.42 13.76
N LYS A 110 4.52 8.31 12.91
CA LYS A 110 4.99 9.65 13.27
C LYS A 110 4.39 10.71 12.35
N GLY A 111 4.58 11.96 12.74
CA GLY A 111 4.13 13.10 11.94
C GLY A 111 2.63 13.34 12.03
N THR A 112 2.13 14.17 11.13
CA THR A 112 0.72 14.54 11.01
C THR A 112 -0.03 13.54 10.12
N LEU A 113 -1.37 13.56 10.22
CA LEU A 113 -2.22 12.78 9.31
C LEU A 113 -2.07 13.20 7.84
N GLU A 114 -1.75 14.47 7.57
CA GLU A 114 -1.48 14.97 6.22
C GLU A 114 -0.17 14.39 5.67
N GLU A 115 0.89 14.37 6.50
CA GLU A 115 2.16 13.73 6.15
C GLU A 115 1.99 12.22 5.93
N LEU A 116 1.18 11.54 6.75
CA LEU A 116 0.86 10.12 6.55
C LEU A 116 0.18 9.88 5.19
N LEU A 117 -0.89 10.62 4.90
CA LEU A 117 -1.75 10.40 3.73
C LEU A 117 -1.11 10.85 2.40
N SER A 118 -0.05 11.65 2.46
CA SER A 118 0.75 12.07 1.30
C SER A 118 2.03 11.25 1.12
N ASN A 119 2.39 10.37 2.06
CA ASN A 119 3.62 9.58 2.01
C ASN A 119 3.43 8.31 1.15
N PRO A 120 4.17 8.13 0.03
CA PRO A 120 4.06 6.94 -0.83
C PRO A 120 4.29 5.62 -0.09
N ALA A 121 5.06 5.64 1.00
CA ALA A 121 5.26 4.45 1.81
C ALA A 121 3.97 3.92 2.45
N LEU A 122 2.90 4.72 2.56
CA LEU A 122 1.59 4.23 2.99
C LEU A 122 1.05 3.17 2.01
N GLY A 123 1.18 3.40 0.70
CA GLY A 123 0.80 2.42 -0.32
C GLY A 123 1.65 1.16 -0.27
N VAL A 124 2.98 1.32 -0.11
CA VAL A 124 3.91 0.20 0.08
C VAL A 124 3.51 -0.66 1.28
N TRP A 125 3.28 -0.02 2.43
CA TRP A 125 2.91 -0.73 3.66
C TRP A 125 1.54 -1.39 3.56
N TYR A 126 0.56 -0.71 2.96
CA TYR A 126 -0.78 -1.25 2.70
C TYR A 126 -0.69 -2.56 1.91
N HIS A 127 0.02 -2.55 0.78
CA HIS A 127 0.17 -3.73 -0.07
C HIS A 127 0.92 -4.86 0.65
N PHE A 128 1.99 -4.54 1.38
CA PHE A 128 2.73 -5.51 2.18
C PHE A 128 1.87 -6.15 3.27
N PHE A 129 1.12 -5.34 4.04
CA PHE A 129 0.20 -5.81 5.07
C PHE A 129 -0.85 -6.76 4.47
N HIS A 130 -1.46 -6.39 3.34
CA HIS A 130 -2.47 -7.20 2.68
C HIS A 130 -1.91 -8.51 2.13
N GLY A 131 -0.72 -8.49 1.55
CA GLY A 131 -0.05 -9.71 1.05
C GLY A 131 0.22 -10.71 2.17
N LEU A 132 0.76 -10.24 3.29
CA LEU A 132 1.00 -11.09 4.47
C LEU A 132 -0.29 -11.62 5.11
N ASN A 133 -1.36 -10.84 5.10
CA ASN A 133 -2.62 -11.16 5.77
C ASN A 133 -3.71 -11.62 4.80
N GLN A 134 -3.35 -12.13 3.62
CA GLN A 134 -4.33 -12.44 2.56
C GLN A 134 -5.41 -13.46 2.99
N PHE A 135 -5.08 -14.35 3.92
CA PHE A 135 -6.01 -15.36 4.46
C PHE A 135 -6.70 -14.95 5.77
N ASN A 136 -6.38 -13.78 6.32
CA ASN A 136 -7.05 -13.26 7.50
C ASN A 136 -8.36 -12.55 7.08
N PRO A 137 -9.55 -13.05 7.47
CA PRO A 137 -10.83 -12.43 7.13
C PRO A 137 -10.97 -11.02 7.75
N ASP A 138 -10.32 -10.77 8.88
CA ASP A 138 -10.40 -9.51 9.63
C ASP A 138 -9.22 -8.57 9.30
N ARG A 139 -8.48 -8.82 8.22
CA ARG A 139 -7.26 -8.08 7.90
C ARG A 139 -7.51 -6.57 7.78
N ASP A 140 -8.63 -6.16 7.17
CA ASP A 140 -8.92 -4.74 6.94
C ASP A 140 -9.23 -4.03 8.27
N VAL A 141 -9.99 -4.69 9.15
CA VAL A 141 -10.30 -4.20 10.50
C VAL A 141 -9.03 -4.14 11.37
N THR A 142 -8.18 -5.16 11.26
CA THR A 142 -6.89 -5.21 11.97
C THR A 142 -5.97 -4.08 11.49
N MET A 143 -5.89 -3.85 10.19
CA MET A 143 -5.11 -2.79 9.57
C MET A 143 -5.57 -1.41 10.05
N ILE A 144 -6.87 -1.11 9.94
CA ILE A 144 -7.37 0.22 10.31
C ILE A 144 -7.24 0.45 11.82
N THR A 145 -7.40 -0.58 12.64
CA THR A 145 -7.20 -0.49 14.10
C THR A 145 -5.81 0.02 14.43
N LYS A 146 -4.77 -0.43 13.71
CA LYS A 146 -3.41 0.08 13.88
C LYS A 146 -3.31 1.59 13.67
N PHE A 147 -3.95 2.12 12.62
CA PHE A 147 -3.98 3.57 12.38
C PHE A 147 -4.81 4.31 13.43
N VAL A 148 -5.94 3.74 13.85
CA VAL A 148 -6.79 4.29 14.91
C VAL A 148 -6.04 4.39 16.23
N ASP A 149 -5.29 3.36 16.61
CA ASP A 149 -4.49 3.33 17.84
C ASP A 149 -3.35 4.37 17.78
N THR A 150 -2.85 4.69 16.59
CA THR A 150 -1.74 5.61 16.38
C THR A 150 -2.21 7.08 16.31
N TYR A 151 -3.27 7.35 15.56
CA TYR A 151 -3.69 8.71 15.20
C TYR A 151 -5.04 9.13 15.79
N GLY A 152 -5.75 8.21 16.43
CA GLY A 152 -7.10 8.40 16.95
C GLY A 152 -8.17 8.22 15.88
N ASP A 153 -9.28 7.62 16.28
CA ASP A 153 -10.39 7.23 15.41
C ASP A 153 -11.01 8.40 14.63
N ILE A 154 -11.49 9.43 15.34
CA ILE A 154 -12.17 10.57 14.72
C ILE A 154 -11.22 11.47 13.91
N PRO A 155 -10.00 11.81 14.39
CA PRO A 155 -9.04 12.55 13.57
C PRO A 155 -8.68 11.82 12.27
N LEU A 156 -8.34 10.52 12.34
CA LEU A 156 -8.01 9.70 11.18
C LEU A 156 -9.14 9.70 10.16
N ALA A 157 -10.36 9.43 10.61
CA ALA A 157 -11.52 9.36 9.73
C ALA A 157 -11.77 10.68 8.98
N LYS A 158 -11.61 11.83 9.66
CA LYS A 158 -11.69 13.16 9.04
C LYS A 158 -10.61 13.37 7.99
N ALA A 159 -9.36 13.00 8.30
CA ALA A 159 -8.24 13.17 7.39
C ALA A 159 -8.40 12.30 6.13
N ILE A 160 -8.79 11.04 6.28
CA ILE A 160 -9.11 10.14 5.16
C ILE A 160 -10.21 10.77 4.29
N SER A 161 -11.30 11.25 4.90
CA SER A 161 -12.40 11.88 4.15
C SER A 161 -11.98 13.17 3.43
N ALA A 162 -10.99 13.90 3.94
CA ALA A 162 -10.44 15.07 3.26
C ALA A 162 -9.57 14.64 2.06
N ALA A 163 -8.65 13.69 2.27
CA ALA A 163 -7.75 13.19 1.23
C ALA A 163 -8.48 12.56 0.04
N MET A 164 -9.68 11.99 0.24
CA MET A 164 -10.50 11.46 -0.85
C MET A 164 -10.90 12.48 -1.91
N LYS A 165 -10.84 13.79 -1.61
CA LYS A 165 -11.25 14.84 -2.55
C LYS A 165 -10.15 15.23 -3.54
N ASP A 166 -8.88 14.99 -3.20
CA ASP A 166 -7.77 15.75 -3.78
C ASP A 166 -6.52 14.92 -4.19
N GLY A 167 -6.50 13.57 -4.13
CA GLY A 167 -5.22 12.82 -4.07
C GLY A 167 -4.93 11.68 -5.06
N ASP A 168 -3.64 11.57 -5.44
CA ASP A 168 -3.00 10.50 -6.24
C ASP A 168 -3.06 9.09 -5.59
N MET A 169 -3.41 8.99 -4.31
CA MET A 169 -3.54 7.72 -3.54
C MET A 169 -5.00 7.27 -3.38
N GLN A 170 -5.88 7.64 -4.31
CA GLN A 170 -7.32 7.42 -4.19
C GLN A 170 -7.69 5.98 -3.84
N LEU A 171 -7.00 4.98 -4.39
CA LEU A 171 -7.24 3.57 -4.09
C LEU A 171 -7.00 3.25 -2.61
N VAL A 172 -5.82 3.56 -2.08
CA VAL A 172 -5.44 3.22 -0.70
C VAL A 172 -6.30 3.99 0.30
N VAL A 173 -6.53 5.28 0.06
CA VAL A 173 -7.38 6.12 0.92
C VAL A 173 -8.82 5.61 0.96
N SER A 174 -9.37 5.19 -0.19
CA SER A 174 -10.72 4.61 -0.23
C SER A 174 -10.81 3.30 0.55
N ARG A 175 -9.78 2.45 0.46
CA ARG A 175 -9.72 1.18 1.22
C ARG A 175 -9.59 1.40 2.71
N LEU A 176 -8.83 2.41 3.14
CA LEU A 176 -8.76 2.82 4.54
C LEU A 176 -10.11 3.33 5.06
N GLN A 177 -10.86 4.09 4.24
CA GLN A 177 -12.21 4.53 4.64
C GLN A 177 -13.18 3.36 4.77
N GLU A 178 -13.18 2.44 3.81
CA GLU A 178 -14.02 1.25 3.86
C GLU A 178 -13.73 0.40 5.10
N ALA A 179 -12.45 0.19 5.41
CA ALA A 179 -12.02 -0.50 6.62
C ALA A 179 -12.47 0.21 7.91
N GLN A 180 -12.38 1.55 7.94
CA GLN A 180 -12.86 2.37 9.05
C GLN A 180 -14.37 2.20 9.28
N PHE A 181 -15.15 2.14 8.20
CA PHE A 181 -16.59 1.96 8.27
C PHE A 181 -16.96 0.54 8.72
N GLN A 182 -16.27 -0.49 8.21
CA GLN A 182 -16.43 -1.87 8.68
C GLN A 182 -16.15 -1.96 10.17
N LYS A 183 -15.06 -1.34 10.64
CA LYS A 183 -14.74 -1.31 12.08
C LYS A 183 -15.85 -0.66 12.91
N TRP A 184 -16.33 0.52 12.52
CA TRP A 184 -17.42 1.19 13.25
C TRP A 184 -18.68 0.34 13.32
N ARG A 185 -19.02 -0.34 12.21
CA ARG A 185 -20.17 -1.25 12.16
C ARG A 185 -20.01 -2.43 13.12
N LEU A 186 -18.85 -3.08 13.11
CA LEU A 186 -18.53 -4.20 14.00
C LEU A 186 -18.46 -3.79 15.47
N ASP A 187 -18.04 -2.56 15.75
CA ASP A 187 -18.09 -1.94 17.09
C ASP A 187 -19.55 -1.58 17.51
N GLY A 188 -20.56 -1.85 16.68
CA GLY A 188 -21.97 -1.54 16.96
C GLY A 188 -22.32 -0.06 16.89
N ARG A 189 -21.51 0.76 16.20
CA ARG A 189 -21.72 2.22 16.15
C ARG A 189 -22.59 2.60 14.96
N ASP A 190 -23.88 2.77 15.19
CA ASP A 190 -24.80 3.23 14.15
C ASP A 190 -24.44 4.66 13.61
N PRO A 191 -25.02 5.08 12.47
CA PRO A 191 -24.76 6.41 11.91
C PRO A 191 -25.04 7.56 12.87
N GLY A 192 -26.02 7.44 13.78
CA GLY A 192 -26.34 8.44 14.79
C GLY A 192 -25.24 8.57 15.86
N ALA A 193 -24.68 7.44 16.31
CA ALA A 193 -23.56 7.39 17.24
C ALA A 193 -22.31 8.05 16.63
N ILE A 194 -21.96 7.70 15.39
CA ILE A 194 -20.83 8.29 14.66
C ILE A 194 -21.06 9.79 14.43
N THR A 195 -22.27 10.21 14.08
CA THR A 195 -22.63 11.62 13.93
C THR A 195 -22.37 12.40 15.21
N LYS A 196 -22.82 11.90 16.36
CA LYS A 196 -22.56 12.54 17.66
C LYS A 196 -21.07 12.68 17.94
N LEU A 197 -20.26 11.68 17.61
CA LEU A 197 -18.80 11.75 17.79
C LEU A 197 -18.14 12.77 16.86
N LEU A 198 -18.54 12.83 15.60
CA LEU A 198 -18.00 13.77 14.61
C LEU A 198 -18.38 15.23 14.89
N LEU A 199 -19.55 15.46 15.51
CA LEU A 199 -20.08 16.79 15.85
C LEU A 199 -19.57 17.34 17.19
N LYS A 200 -18.87 16.56 18.03
CA LYS A 200 -18.24 17.07 19.26
C LYS A 200 -17.18 18.15 19.00
N ASP A 201 -16.75 18.31 17.74
CA ASP A 201 -15.77 19.28 17.31
C ASP A 201 -16.45 20.48 16.59
N ARG A 202 -15.92 21.70 16.76
CA ARG A 202 -16.52 22.97 16.28
C ARG A 202 -16.61 23.10 14.73
N MET A 203 -16.11 22.11 14.00
CA MET A 203 -16.02 22.06 12.53
C MET A 203 -17.06 21.12 11.89
N GLY A 204 -18.25 21.00 12.48
CA GLY A 204 -19.28 20.01 12.09
C GLY A 204 -19.72 20.03 10.61
N TRP A 205 -19.70 21.18 9.93
CA TRP A 205 -20.13 21.28 8.53
C TRP A 205 -19.15 20.63 7.54
N LYS A 206 -17.84 20.60 7.85
CA LYS A 206 -16.83 19.95 7.01
C LYS A 206 -16.94 18.42 7.03
N ASN A 207 -17.67 17.87 8.00
CA ASN A 207 -17.82 16.43 8.21
C ASN A 207 -19.08 15.83 7.54
N GLN A 208 -19.86 16.63 6.79
CA GLN A 208 -21.07 16.10 6.14
C GLN A 208 -20.78 14.99 5.12
N GLY A 209 -19.61 15.03 4.47
CA GLY A 209 -19.20 14.01 3.49
C GLY A 209 -19.07 12.64 4.13
N ILE A 210 -18.30 12.55 5.23
CA ILE A 210 -18.09 11.28 5.94
C ILE A 210 -19.38 10.74 6.57
N PHE A 211 -20.26 11.62 7.07
CA PHE A 211 -21.58 11.20 7.57
C PHE A 211 -22.40 10.49 6.48
N ARG A 212 -22.55 11.12 5.31
CA ARG A 212 -23.32 10.55 4.21
C ARG A 212 -22.71 9.25 3.71
N ALA A 213 -21.39 9.22 3.57
CA ALA A 213 -20.67 8.02 3.14
C ALA A 213 -20.88 6.85 4.11
N TYR A 214 -20.76 7.09 5.43
CA TYR A 214 -20.97 6.04 6.42
C TYR A 214 -22.42 5.57 6.47
N ASN A 215 -23.40 6.48 6.40
CA ASN A 215 -24.81 6.12 6.40
C ASN A 215 -25.16 5.21 5.21
N THR A 216 -24.73 5.58 4.00
CA THR A 216 -24.92 4.76 2.79
C THR A 216 -24.28 3.38 2.93
N PHE A 217 -23.05 3.33 3.44
CA PHE A 217 -22.35 2.06 3.68
C PHE A 217 -23.10 1.18 4.69
N TYR A 218 -23.55 1.75 5.81
CA TYR A 218 -24.21 1.03 6.90
C TYR A 218 -25.55 0.43 6.46
N GLU A 219 -26.37 1.22 5.75
CA GLU A 219 -27.63 0.74 5.17
C GLU A 219 -27.41 -0.35 4.12
N GLY A 220 -26.38 -0.21 3.29
CA GLY A 220 -26.01 -1.22 2.30
C GLY A 220 -25.60 -2.54 2.93
N ALA A 221 -24.74 -2.49 3.95
CA ALA A 221 -24.24 -3.68 4.64
C ALA A 221 -25.37 -4.45 5.35
N ASN A 222 -26.28 -3.75 6.05
CA ASN A 222 -27.38 -4.41 6.75
C ASN A 222 -28.35 -5.12 5.79
N LYS A 223 -28.58 -4.56 4.58
CA LYS A 223 -29.39 -5.23 3.55
C LYS A 223 -28.77 -6.55 3.08
N VAL A 224 -27.43 -6.63 3.00
CA VAL A 224 -26.73 -7.86 2.62
C VAL A 224 -26.88 -8.91 3.72
N ASP A 225 -26.68 -8.53 4.98
CA ASP A 225 -26.84 -9.44 6.12
C ASP A 225 -28.27 -9.99 6.23
N ASP A 226 -29.28 -9.15 5.96
CA ASP A 226 -30.69 -9.56 5.90
C ASP A 226 -30.95 -10.60 4.80
N LEU A 227 -30.33 -10.41 3.62
CA LEU A 227 -30.44 -11.34 2.50
C LEU A 227 -29.76 -12.67 2.81
N ASP A 228 -28.54 -12.66 3.35
CA ASP A 228 -27.81 -13.88 3.71
C ASP A 228 -28.54 -14.68 4.80
N THR A 229 -29.10 -13.98 5.79
CA THR A 229 -29.95 -14.57 6.83
C THR A 229 -31.20 -15.20 6.21
N SER A 230 -31.86 -14.52 5.27
CA SER A 230 -33.06 -15.04 4.60
C SER A 230 -32.77 -16.31 3.78
N VAL A 231 -31.62 -16.35 3.08
CA VAL A 231 -31.17 -17.51 2.30
C VAL A 231 -30.83 -18.69 3.20
N ALA A 232 -30.12 -18.45 4.31
CA ALA A 232 -29.78 -19.48 5.29
C ALA A 232 -31.02 -20.09 5.97
N VAL A 233 -32.03 -19.27 6.30
CA VAL A 233 -33.30 -19.77 6.84
C VAL A 233 -34.08 -20.58 5.79
N ALA A 234 -34.04 -20.16 4.52
CA ALA A 234 -34.72 -20.87 3.44
C ALA A 234 -34.07 -22.23 3.11
N SER A 235 -32.74 -22.36 3.23
CA SER A 235 -32.04 -23.63 3.00
C SER A 235 -32.30 -24.64 4.11
N LEU A 236 -32.35 -24.20 5.38
CA LEU A 236 -32.70 -25.04 6.54
C LEU A 236 -34.14 -25.57 6.52
N ARG A 237 -35.07 -24.88 5.86
CA ARG A 237 -36.47 -25.34 5.72
C ARG A 237 -36.66 -26.38 4.60
N ARG A 238 -35.66 -26.57 3.74
CA ARG A 238 -35.71 -27.49 2.58
C ARG A 238 -34.95 -28.80 2.82
N SER A 239 -34.20 -28.92 3.91
CA SER A 239 -33.54 -30.14 4.40
C SER A 239 -34.44 -30.91 5.35
#